data_AF-A0A0J7IQC6-F1
#
_entry.id   AF-A0A0J7IQC6-F1
#
_cell.length_a   1.000
_cell.length_b   1.000
_cell.length_c   1.000
_cell.angle_alpha   90.00
_cell.angle_beta   90.00
_cell.angle_gamma   90.00
#
_symmetry.space_group_name_H-M   'P 1'
#
loop_
_entity.id
_entity.type
_entity.pdbx_description
1 polymer ?
#
loop_
_entity_poly.entity_id
_entity_poly.type
_entity_poly.pdbx_seq_one_letter_code
_entity_poly.pdbx_strand_id
1 'polypeptide(L)'
;MKTEPILNGDNIAIMSEPSVLPIDFVQNLIDNYRSNQLQAINKEMQTTDAHSIWFSLEKLKKLINDIETETQKVDSSIGVKELGIRFYYAAYPKIEDWTRMEGYSIPDTYAGKHTLVMIPTLNRQDEQGNYFNFDFNPLDQNSYTEAVAGKGKGKGKIIAMAAKVAQQQTIADNHGTLSPPADPKAELF
;
A
#
# COMPACT_ATOMS: atom_id res chain seq x y z
N MET A 1 15.27 35.94 -3.73
CA MET A 1 15.78 34.77 -4.49
C MET A 1 15.79 33.60 -3.53
N LYS A 2 14.83 32.67 -3.65
CA LYS A 2 14.90 31.38 -2.95
C LYS A 2 15.60 30.42 -3.91
N THR A 3 16.82 30.04 -3.58
CA THR A 3 17.58 29.04 -4.34
C THR A 3 17.10 27.66 -3.92
N GLU A 4 16.52 26.92 -4.86
CA GLU A 4 16.23 25.49 -4.72
C GLU A 4 17.54 24.69 -4.67
N PRO A 5 17.64 23.63 -3.85
CA PRO A 5 18.82 22.78 -3.86
C PRO A 5 18.77 21.78 -5.02
N ILE A 6 19.87 21.77 -5.78
CA ILE A 6 20.15 20.82 -6.84
C ILE A 6 20.51 19.47 -6.19
N LEU A 7 19.74 18.42 -6.48
CA LEU A 7 20.00 17.05 -6.03
C LEU A 7 20.92 16.35 -7.04
N ASN A 8 22.20 16.25 -6.72
CA ASN A 8 23.10 15.30 -7.38
C ASN A 8 23.16 14.00 -6.58
N GLY A 9 22.93 12.89 -7.28
CA GLY A 9 22.96 11.54 -6.73
C GLY A 9 24.37 11.12 -6.36
N ASP A 10 24.58 10.86 -5.07
CA ASP A 10 25.22 9.67 -4.51
C ASP A 10 25.30 9.85 -3.01
N ASN A 11 24.88 8.82 -2.27
CA ASN A 11 24.54 8.81 -0.84
C ASN A 11 23.13 9.31 -0.52
N ILE A 12 22.33 8.42 0.04
CA ILE A 12 21.23 8.80 0.94
C ILE A 12 21.93 9.48 2.12
N ALA A 13 22.13 10.80 2.02
CA ALA A 13 22.13 11.62 3.21
C ALA A 13 20.73 11.43 3.80
N ILE A 14 20.62 10.40 4.65
CA ILE A 14 19.47 10.16 5.50
C ILE A 14 19.16 11.53 6.07
N MET A 15 17.95 12.04 5.86
CA MET A 15 17.47 13.19 6.60
C MET A 15 17.72 12.85 8.08
N SER A 16 18.74 13.48 8.67
CA SER A 16 19.45 12.97 9.85
C SER A 16 18.62 13.08 11.12
N GLU A 17 17.43 13.65 11.02
CA GLU A 17 16.49 13.79 12.12
C GLU A 17 15.26 12.93 11.83
N PRO A 18 14.77 12.18 12.83
CA PRO A 18 13.50 11.51 12.73
C PRO A 18 12.39 12.49 12.33
N SER A 19 11.47 12.04 11.47
CA SER A 19 10.21 12.76 11.28
C SER A 19 9.43 12.69 12.58
N VAL A 20 9.13 13.84 13.19
CA VAL A 20 8.42 13.94 14.47
C VAL A 20 7.14 14.76 14.30
N LEU A 21 6.08 14.35 15.02
CA LEU A 21 4.80 15.06 15.11
C LEU A 21 4.45 15.30 16.59
N PRO A 22 3.85 16.45 16.95
CA PRO A 22 3.36 16.68 18.31
C PRO A 22 2.30 15.65 18.71
N ILE A 23 2.34 15.16 19.96
CA ILE A 23 1.43 14.13 20.47
C ILE A 23 -0.04 14.58 20.36
N ASP A 24 -0.34 15.81 20.81
CA ASP A 24 -1.71 16.35 20.75
C ASP A 24 -2.22 16.46 19.31
N PHE A 25 -1.33 16.73 18.36
CA PHE A 25 -1.70 16.74 16.95
C PHE A 25 -2.08 15.34 16.45
N VAL A 26 -1.30 14.31 16.80
CA VAL A 26 -1.60 12.91 16.47
C VAL A 26 -2.91 12.46 17.09
N GLN A 27 -3.13 12.71 18.38
CA GLN A 27 -4.39 12.39 19.07
C GLN A 27 -5.59 13.06 18.40
N ASN A 28 -5.49 14.36 18.10
CA ASN A 28 -6.57 15.10 17.43
C ASN A 28 -6.91 14.51 16.05
N LEU A 29 -5.92 14.06 15.26
CA LEU A 29 -6.19 13.41 13.98
C LEU A 29 -6.94 12.09 14.16
N ILE A 30 -6.53 11.27 15.12
CA ILE A 30 -7.16 9.98 15.43
C ILE A 30 -8.59 10.18 15.94
N ASP A 31 -8.79 11.11 16.87
CA ASP A 31 -10.11 11.43 17.45
C ASP A 31 -11.07 11.98 16.39
N ASN A 32 -10.57 12.82 15.48
CA ASN A 32 -11.37 13.34 14.38
C ASN A 32 -11.82 12.22 13.44
N TYR A 33 -10.94 11.27 13.09
CA TYR A 33 -11.33 10.12 12.28
C TYR A 33 -12.38 9.26 12.99
N ARG A 34 -12.14 8.92 14.26
CA ARG A 34 -13.03 8.07 15.06
C ARG A 34 -14.39 8.70 15.28
N SER A 35 -14.44 10.01 15.52
CA SER A 35 -15.68 10.72 15.84
C SER A 35 -16.49 11.11 14.60
N ASN A 36 -15.89 11.10 13.41
CA ASN A 36 -16.57 11.49 12.17
C ASN A 36 -16.66 10.32 11.18
N GLN A 37 -15.57 10.03 10.46
CA GLN A 37 -15.55 9.05 9.36
C GLN A 37 -15.94 7.66 9.86
N LEU A 38 -15.34 7.20 10.95
CA LEU A 38 -15.64 5.88 11.51
C LEU A 38 -17.08 5.77 11.99
N GLN A 39 -17.63 6.82 12.64
CA GLN A 39 -19.03 6.84 13.05
C GLN A 39 -19.98 6.76 11.84
N ALA A 40 -19.68 7.50 10.77
CA ALA A 40 -20.47 7.46 9.55
C ALA A 40 -20.45 6.07 8.91
N ILE A 41 -19.26 5.45 8.80
CA ILE A 41 -19.09 4.10 8.27
C ILE A 41 -19.84 3.08 9.13
N ASN A 42 -19.63 3.09 10.45
CA ASN A 42 -20.28 2.15 11.37
C ASN A 42 -21.79 2.26 11.33
N LYS A 43 -22.33 3.48 11.24
CA LYS A 43 -23.77 3.73 11.15
C LYS A 43 -24.34 3.18 9.84
N GLU A 44 -23.72 3.49 8.70
CA GLU A 44 -24.22 3.09 7.38
C GLU A 44 -24.09 1.58 7.17
N MET A 45 -22.94 1.02 7.56
CA MET A 45 -22.62 -0.39 7.38
C MET A 45 -23.17 -1.28 8.48
N GLN A 46 -23.79 -0.70 9.52
CA GLN A 46 -24.34 -1.39 10.69
C GLN A 46 -23.33 -2.36 11.33
N THR A 47 -22.07 -1.93 11.43
CA THR A 47 -20.95 -2.74 11.91
C THR A 47 -20.04 -1.94 12.81
N THR A 48 -19.10 -2.62 13.47
CA THR A 48 -17.93 -2.00 14.08
C THR A 48 -16.75 -2.23 13.16
N ASP A 49 -16.45 -1.22 12.36
CA ASP A 49 -15.37 -1.24 11.39
C ASP A 49 -14.00 -1.10 12.06
N ALA A 50 -12.96 -1.50 11.33
CA ALA A 50 -11.58 -1.34 11.78
C ALA A 50 -11.16 0.13 11.74
N HIS A 51 -10.54 0.60 12.82
CA HIS A 51 -10.03 1.98 12.94
C HIS A 51 -8.51 2.05 13.10
N SER A 52 -7.85 0.91 13.21
CA SER A 52 -6.39 0.82 13.16
C SER A 52 -5.97 -0.52 12.54
N ILE A 53 -4.76 -0.52 11.96
CA ILE A 53 -4.11 -1.72 11.45
C ILE A 53 -2.68 -1.72 11.96
N TRP A 54 -2.29 -2.84 12.57
CA TRP A 54 -0.94 -3.02 13.07
C TRP A 54 -0.18 -4.05 12.24
N PHE A 55 1.03 -3.70 11.81
CA PHE A 55 1.99 -4.61 11.19
C PHE A 55 3.25 -4.66 12.05
N SER A 56 3.82 -5.86 12.21
CA SER A 56 5.13 -5.97 12.86
C SER A 56 6.21 -5.34 11.98
N LEU A 57 7.23 -4.73 12.61
CA LEU A 57 8.37 -4.18 11.88
C LEU A 57 9.12 -5.25 11.08
N GLU A 58 9.16 -6.49 11.58
CA GLU A 58 9.75 -7.61 10.86
C GLU A 58 9.03 -7.86 9.53
N LYS A 59 7.70 -7.86 9.54
CA LYS A 59 6.90 -8.07 8.33
C LYS A 59 7.09 -6.94 7.32
N LEU A 60 7.08 -5.69 7.79
CA LEU A 60 7.33 -4.52 6.94
C LEU A 60 8.73 -4.54 6.34
N LYS A 61 9.76 -4.85 7.13
CA LYS A 61 11.14 -4.99 6.64
C LYS A 61 11.29 -6.11 5.63
N LYS A 62 10.64 -7.25 5.87
CA LYS A 62 10.65 -8.37 4.92
C LYS A 62 9.99 -7.96 3.61
N LEU A 63 8.82 -7.33 3.65
CA LEU A 63 8.13 -6.84 2.46
C LEU A 63 9.03 -5.90 1.65
N ILE A 64 9.64 -4.90 2.30
CA ILE A 64 10.55 -3.95 1.66
C ILE A 64 11.73 -4.70 1.02
N ASN A 65 12.37 -5.60 1.76
CA ASN A 65 13.49 -6.39 1.25
C ASN A 65 13.10 -7.28 0.06
N ASP A 66 11.93 -7.92 0.09
CA ASP A 66 11.43 -8.73 -1.01
C ASP A 66 11.22 -7.86 -2.26
N ILE A 67 10.63 -6.66 -2.12
CA ILE A 67 10.45 -5.71 -3.24
C ILE A 67 11.81 -5.34 -3.85
N GLU A 68 12.76 -4.90 -3.03
CA GLU A 68 14.09 -4.50 -3.48
C GLU A 68 14.83 -5.67 -4.16
N THR A 69 14.82 -6.85 -3.54
CA THR A 69 15.53 -8.03 -4.02
C THR A 69 14.97 -8.53 -5.34
N GLU A 70 13.64 -8.68 -5.46
CA GLU A 70 13.02 -9.15 -6.70
C GLU A 70 13.14 -8.12 -7.84
N THR A 71 13.07 -6.82 -7.51
CA THR A 71 13.36 -5.74 -8.48
C THR A 71 14.77 -5.85 -9.04
N GLN A 72 15.76 -5.98 -8.17
CA GLN A 72 17.17 -6.06 -8.56
C GLN A 72 17.51 -7.30 -9.39
N LYS A 73 16.75 -8.40 -9.26
CA LYS A 73 16.90 -9.58 -10.13
C LYS A 73 16.44 -9.32 -11.56
N VAL A 74 15.44 -8.45 -11.75
CA VAL A 74 14.89 -8.11 -13.07
C VAL A 74 15.69 -6.99 -13.72
N ASP A 75 15.95 -5.92 -12.99
CA ASP A 75 16.74 -4.77 -13.45
C ASP A 75 17.57 -4.20 -12.30
N SER A 76 18.88 -4.42 -12.36
CA SER A 76 19.82 -3.98 -11.33
C SER A 76 20.09 -2.47 -11.34
N SER A 77 19.62 -1.75 -12.36
CA SER A 77 19.73 -0.29 -12.44
C SER A 77 18.67 0.44 -11.60
N ILE A 78 17.59 -0.23 -11.18
CA ILE A 78 16.50 0.36 -10.40
C ILE A 78 16.91 0.43 -8.93
N GLY A 79 17.23 1.62 -8.44
CA GLY A 79 17.60 1.85 -7.05
C GLY A 79 16.39 1.95 -6.11
N VAL A 80 16.68 2.02 -4.81
CA VAL A 80 15.67 2.19 -3.75
C VAL A 80 14.93 3.53 -3.88
N LYS A 81 15.53 4.55 -4.51
CA LYS A 81 14.91 5.88 -4.70
C LYS A 81 13.76 5.84 -5.71
N GLU A 82 13.78 4.87 -6.60
CA GLU A 82 12.74 4.65 -7.60
C GLU A 82 11.61 3.76 -7.05
N LEU A 83 11.81 3.12 -5.90
CA LEU A 83 10.85 2.21 -5.30
C LEU A 83 10.02 2.89 -4.22
N GLY A 84 8.78 2.41 -4.07
CA GLY A 84 7.88 2.86 -3.02
C GLY A 84 6.82 1.81 -2.70
N ILE A 85 5.98 2.12 -1.71
CA ILE A 85 4.81 1.32 -1.35
C ILE A 85 3.60 2.23 -1.35
N ARG A 86 2.56 1.83 -2.08
CA ARG A 86 1.24 2.47 -2.04
C ARG A 86 0.34 1.65 -1.13
N PHE A 87 -0.34 2.36 -0.22
CA PHE A 87 -1.37 1.79 0.63
C PHE A 87 -2.73 2.04 -0.01
N TYR A 88 -3.44 0.97 -0.35
CA TYR A 88 -4.84 1.04 -0.77
C TYR A 88 -5.75 0.79 0.41
N TYR A 89 -6.71 1.68 0.65
CA TYR A 89 -7.87 1.35 1.48
C TYR A 89 -8.69 0.27 0.78
N ALA A 90 -8.88 -0.85 1.46
CA ALA A 90 -9.61 -2.00 0.98
C ALA A 90 -10.60 -2.45 2.05
N ALA A 91 -11.43 -3.44 1.72
CA ALA A 91 -12.32 -4.07 2.69
C ALA A 91 -12.34 -5.57 2.45
N TYR A 92 -12.47 -6.32 3.54
CA TYR A 92 -12.76 -7.74 3.45
C TYR A 92 -14.20 -7.96 2.96
N PRO A 93 -14.50 -9.09 2.30
CA PRO A 93 -15.86 -9.44 1.92
C PRO A 93 -16.79 -9.41 3.13
N LYS A 94 -18.08 -9.15 2.89
CA LYS A 94 -19.09 -9.32 3.94
C LYS A 94 -19.24 -10.80 4.30
N ILE A 95 -19.86 -11.08 5.44
CA ILE A 95 -19.97 -12.45 5.96
C ILE A 95 -20.74 -13.36 4.99
N GLU A 96 -21.69 -12.81 4.23
CA GLU A 96 -22.48 -13.56 3.23
C GLU A 96 -21.64 -14.04 2.04
N ASP A 97 -20.53 -13.33 1.75
CA ASP A 97 -19.58 -13.64 0.68
C ASP A 97 -18.28 -14.27 1.22
N TRP A 98 -18.24 -14.69 2.50
CA TRP A 98 -17.00 -15.11 3.17
C TRP A 98 -16.38 -16.39 2.60
N THR A 99 -17.15 -17.22 1.89
CA THR A 99 -16.64 -18.40 1.18
C THR A 99 -15.54 -18.06 0.16
N ARG A 100 -15.49 -16.82 -0.34
CA ARG A 100 -14.39 -16.34 -1.20
C ARG A 100 -13.05 -16.22 -0.48
N MET A 101 -13.05 -16.24 0.85
CA MET A 101 -11.86 -16.22 1.70
C MET A 101 -11.39 -17.65 2.07
N GLU A 102 -12.04 -18.71 1.56
CA GLU A 102 -11.58 -20.08 1.74
C GLU A 102 -10.13 -20.25 1.24
N GLY A 103 -9.28 -20.83 2.09
CA GLY A 103 -7.84 -21.00 1.82
C GLY A 103 -6.95 -19.87 2.35
N TYR A 104 -7.52 -18.74 2.80
CA TYR A 104 -6.77 -17.70 3.51
C TYR A 104 -6.88 -17.90 5.03
N SER A 105 -5.76 -17.76 5.75
CA SER A 105 -5.72 -17.86 7.22
C SER A 105 -6.23 -16.59 7.92
N ILE A 106 -7.44 -16.12 7.56
CA ILE A 106 -8.05 -14.90 8.08
C ILE A 106 -9.40 -15.26 8.72
N PRO A 107 -9.63 -14.94 10.00
CA PRO A 107 -10.87 -15.29 10.68
C PRO A 107 -12.05 -14.43 10.19
N ASP A 108 -13.25 -15.01 10.20
CA ASP A 108 -14.51 -14.38 9.77
C ASP A 108 -14.90 -13.14 10.59
N THR A 109 -14.36 -12.98 11.80
CA THR A 109 -14.45 -11.73 12.57
C THR A 109 -13.92 -10.49 11.83
N TYR A 110 -13.19 -10.66 10.72
CA TYR A 110 -12.71 -9.58 9.85
C TYR A 110 -13.73 -9.19 8.77
N ALA A 111 -14.84 -9.92 8.65
CA ALA A 111 -15.84 -9.71 7.62
C ALA A 111 -16.40 -8.29 7.58
N GLY A 112 -16.42 -7.72 6.37
CA GLY A 112 -16.91 -6.38 6.09
C GLY A 112 -16.07 -5.23 6.65
N LYS A 113 -14.93 -5.51 7.31
CA LYS A 113 -14.05 -4.48 7.86
C LYS A 113 -13.09 -3.93 6.83
N HIS A 114 -12.75 -2.66 6.99
CA HIS A 114 -11.66 -2.04 6.26
C HIS A 114 -10.33 -2.70 6.59
N THR A 115 -9.47 -2.75 5.58
CA THR A 115 -8.09 -3.15 5.68
C THR A 115 -7.24 -2.26 4.75
N LEU A 116 -5.94 -2.48 4.74
CA LEU A 116 -5.02 -1.88 3.77
C LEU A 116 -4.40 -2.97 2.92
N VAL A 117 -4.10 -2.67 1.67
CA VAL A 117 -3.24 -3.50 0.81
C VAL A 117 -2.01 -2.68 0.45
N MET A 118 -0.83 -3.18 0.81
CA MET A 118 0.47 -2.62 0.43
C MET A 118 0.89 -3.16 -0.93
N ILE A 119 1.03 -2.26 -1.90
CA ILE A 119 1.42 -2.58 -3.28
C ILE A 119 2.74 -1.89 -3.64
N PRO A 120 3.71 -2.60 -4.23
CA PRO A 120 4.97 -2.01 -4.71
C PRO A 120 4.70 -0.98 -5.81
N THR A 121 5.43 0.13 -5.75
CA THR A 121 5.40 1.16 -6.80
C THR A 121 6.79 1.43 -7.35
N LEU A 122 6.85 1.69 -8.65
CA LEU A 122 8.04 2.09 -9.38
C LEU A 122 7.84 3.50 -9.94
N ASN A 123 8.74 4.41 -9.57
CA ASN A 123 8.79 5.76 -10.10
C ASN A 123 9.43 5.76 -11.50
N ARG A 124 8.65 6.09 -12.52
CA ARG A 124 9.12 6.13 -13.92
C ARG A 124 8.38 7.20 -14.71
N GLN A 125 8.89 7.51 -15.90
CA GLN A 125 8.25 8.45 -16.82
C GLN A 125 7.02 7.82 -17.50
N ASP A 126 5.99 8.63 -17.73
CA ASP A 126 4.90 8.33 -18.65
C ASP A 126 5.31 8.61 -20.12
N GLU A 127 4.39 8.37 -21.06
CA GLU A 127 4.57 8.66 -22.49
C GLU A 127 4.87 10.15 -22.78
N GLN A 128 4.56 11.05 -21.83
CA GLN A 128 4.76 12.48 -21.91
C GLN A 128 6.04 12.96 -21.20
N GLY A 129 6.82 12.05 -20.61
CA GLY A 129 8.06 12.33 -19.89
C GLY A 129 7.89 12.76 -18.43
N ASN A 130 6.68 12.68 -17.87
CA ASN A 130 6.39 13.04 -16.47
C ASN A 130 6.59 11.83 -15.55
N TYR A 131 7.20 12.06 -14.38
CA TYR A 131 7.42 11.00 -13.40
C TYR A 131 6.18 10.71 -12.55
N PHE A 132 5.83 9.43 -12.44
CA PHE A 132 4.79 8.93 -11.55
C PHE A 132 5.19 7.63 -10.87
N ASN A 133 4.63 7.39 -9.68
CA ASN A 133 4.76 6.13 -8.94
C ASN A 133 3.71 5.13 -9.42
N PHE A 134 4.06 4.29 -10.39
CA PHE A 134 3.17 3.27 -10.93
C PHE A 134 3.20 2.01 -10.08
N ASP A 135 2.04 1.45 -9.78
CA ASP A 135 1.97 0.12 -9.18
C ASP A 135 2.57 -0.92 -10.15
N PHE A 136 3.36 -1.85 -9.64
CA PHE A 136 3.96 -2.92 -10.46
C PHE A 136 4.04 -4.23 -9.66
N ASN A 137 4.35 -5.33 -10.33
CA ASN A 137 4.56 -6.62 -9.71
C ASN A 137 6.04 -7.00 -9.82
N PRO A 138 6.81 -6.97 -8.72
CA PRO A 138 8.24 -7.27 -8.80
C PRO A 138 8.57 -8.67 -9.35
N LEU A 139 7.62 -9.60 -9.30
CA LEU A 139 7.76 -10.97 -9.82
C LEU A 139 7.47 -11.10 -11.32
N ASP A 140 6.78 -10.12 -11.92
CA ASP A 140 6.43 -10.12 -13.34
C ASP A 140 7.25 -9.07 -14.09
N GLN A 141 8.18 -9.55 -14.92
CA GLN A 141 9.01 -8.72 -15.79
C GLN A 141 8.19 -7.79 -16.70
N ASN A 142 6.98 -8.18 -17.09
CA ASN A 142 6.10 -7.36 -17.94
C ASN A 142 5.43 -6.20 -17.18
N SER A 143 5.59 -6.11 -15.86
CA SER A 143 5.08 -4.98 -15.08
C SER A 143 6.07 -3.80 -15.01
N TYR A 144 7.36 -4.07 -15.29
CA TYR A 144 8.45 -3.08 -15.29
C TYR A 144 8.48 -2.26 -16.57
N THR A 145 8.11 -2.87 -17.68
CA THR A 145 7.89 -2.22 -18.96
C THR A 145 6.39 -2.15 -19.22
N GLU A 146 5.95 -1.28 -20.12
CA GLU A 146 4.53 -1.13 -20.42
C GLU A 146 3.87 -2.48 -20.74
N ALA A 147 2.73 -2.78 -20.12
CA ALA A 147 1.79 -3.73 -20.68
C ALA A 147 1.23 -3.13 -21.98
N VAL A 148 1.93 -3.32 -23.10
CA VAL A 148 1.33 -3.23 -24.43
C VAL A 148 0.31 -4.36 -24.53
N ALA A 149 -0.92 -4.08 -24.10
CA ALA A 149 -2.08 -4.92 -24.37
C ALA A 149 -3.27 -4.04 -24.77
N GLY A 150 -3.19 -3.50 -25.98
CA GLY A 150 -4.28 -2.73 -26.58
C GLY A 150 -4.13 -2.53 -28.08
N LYS A 151 -4.31 -3.59 -28.88
CA LYS A 151 -5.02 -3.41 -30.16
C LYS A 151 -6.46 -2.98 -29.83
N GLY A 152 -6.65 -1.70 -29.54
CA GLY A 152 -7.93 -1.16 -29.12
C GLY A 152 -7.78 0.29 -28.70
N LYS A 153 -8.07 1.19 -29.64
CA LYS A 153 -8.15 2.64 -29.44
C LYS A 153 -9.09 2.94 -28.27
N GLY A 154 -8.52 3.39 -27.14
CA GLY A 154 -9.26 3.84 -25.97
C GLY A 154 -8.29 4.44 -24.98
N LYS A 155 -8.30 5.77 -24.87
CA LYS A 155 -7.45 6.59 -24.00
C LYS A 155 -7.52 6.12 -22.54
N GLY A 156 -6.34 6.00 -21.91
CA GLY A 156 -6.20 5.86 -20.45
C GLY A 156 -6.40 4.45 -19.91
N LYS A 157 -5.41 3.57 -20.07
CA LYS A 157 -5.31 2.32 -19.29
C LYS A 157 -4.05 2.37 -18.43
N ILE A 158 -4.18 2.92 -17.22
CA ILE A 158 -3.19 2.68 -16.16
C ILE A 158 -3.43 1.27 -15.66
N ILE A 159 -2.65 0.33 -16.15
CA ILE A 159 -2.75 -1.05 -15.68
C ILE A 159 -1.38 -1.73 -15.76
N ALA A 160 -0.63 -1.75 -14.66
CA ALA A 160 0.53 -2.64 -14.51
C ALA A 160 0.25 -3.84 -13.59
N MET A 161 -0.94 -3.94 -12.98
CA MET A 161 -1.38 -5.10 -12.16
C MET A 161 -2.68 -5.78 -12.65
N ALA A 162 -3.58 -5.08 -13.36
CA ALA A 162 -4.83 -5.67 -13.86
C ALA A 162 -4.77 -6.14 -15.34
N ALA A 163 -3.63 -6.00 -16.02
CA ALA A 163 -3.48 -6.26 -17.45
C ALA A 163 -2.91 -7.66 -17.62
N LYS A 164 -3.75 -8.68 -17.38
CA LYS A 164 -3.44 -10.10 -17.60
C LYS A 164 -1.99 -10.45 -17.23
N VAL A 165 -1.68 -10.33 -15.94
CA VAL A 165 -0.42 -10.83 -15.38
C VAL A 165 -0.40 -12.34 -15.63
N ALA A 166 0.61 -12.83 -16.36
CA ALA A 166 0.78 -14.25 -16.64
C ALA A 166 1.09 -15.06 -15.35
N GLN A 167 1.38 -14.36 -14.25
CA GLN A 167 1.54 -14.90 -12.91
C GLN A 167 0.38 -14.46 -12.01
N GLN A 168 -0.22 -15.42 -11.30
CA GLN A 168 -1.39 -15.20 -10.44
C GLN A 168 -1.05 -14.60 -9.06
N GLN A 169 0.21 -14.24 -8.83
CA GLN A 169 0.73 -13.82 -7.52
C GLN A 169 1.57 -12.56 -7.68
N THR A 170 1.53 -11.68 -6.69
CA THR A 170 2.36 -10.47 -6.58
C THR A 170 2.91 -10.37 -5.17
N ILE A 171 3.97 -9.59 -5.00
CA ILE A 171 4.42 -9.16 -3.67
C ILE A 171 3.43 -8.11 -3.17
N ALA A 172 2.64 -8.45 -2.17
CA ALA A 172 1.72 -7.55 -1.51
C ALA A 172 1.47 -8.05 -0.09
N ASP A 173 1.04 -7.15 0.79
CA ASP A 173 0.62 -7.53 2.14
C ASP A 173 -0.60 -6.73 2.58
N ASN A 174 -1.57 -7.44 3.14
CA ASN A 174 -2.82 -6.88 3.64
C ASN A 174 -3.21 -7.40 5.03
N HIS A 175 -2.38 -8.25 5.64
CA HIS A 175 -2.75 -8.97 6.84
C HIS A 175 -1.94 -8.50 8.05
N GLY A 176 -2.31 -7.33 8.57
CA GLY A 176 -1.98 -6.87 9.91
C GLY A 176 -3.08 -7.24 10.90
N THR A 177 -2.86 -7.01 12.20
CA THR A 177 -3.93 -7.12 13.21
C THR A 177 -4.84 -5.89 13.07
N LEU A 178 -6.13 -6.10 12.78
CA LEU A 178 -7.11 -5.00 12.74
C LEU A 178 -7.66 -4.73 14.14
N SER A 179 -7.95 -3.46 14.44
CA SER A 179 -8.68 -3.11 15.66
C SER A 179 -10.02 -2.47 15.32
N PRO A 180 -11.14 -3.05 15.77
CA PRO A 180 -11.31 -4.46 16.14
C PRO A 180 -11.21 -5.37 14.91
N PRO A 181 -10.72 -6.61 15.02
CA PRO A 181 -10.59 -7.41 16.26
C PRO A 181 -9.12 -7.50 16.75
N ALA A 182 -8.77 -6.59 17.65
CA ALA A 182 -7.58 -6.61 18.49
C ALA A 182 -8.00 -6.14 19.89
N ASP A 183 -7.21 -6.41 20.93
CA ASP A 183 -7.47 -5.87 22.27
C ASP A 183 -7.19 -4.35 22.26
N PRO A 184 -8.20 -3.48 22.46
CA PRO A 184 -8.00 -2.03 22.47
C PRO A 184 -7.05 -1.55 23.56
N LYS A 185 -6.75 -2.37 24.58
CA LYS A 185 -5.76 -2.03 25.63
C LYS A 185 -4.35 -1.80 25.09
N ALA A 186 -4.04 -2.29 23.90
CA ALA A 186 -2.76 -2.05 23.24
C ALA A 186 -2.72 -0.70 22.49
N GLU A 187 -3.85 -0.01 22.35
CA GLU A 187 -3.94 1.31 21.73
C GLU A 187 -3.86 2.40 22.79
N LEU A 188 -2.84 3.26 22.69
CA LEU A 188 -2.64 4.38 23.60
C LEU A 188 -3.36 5.66 23.16
N PHE A 189 -3.85 5.69 21.92
CA PHE A 189 -4.55 6.81 21.31
C PHE A 189 -5.97 6.42 20.98
#